data_AF-A0A8T9B789-F1
#
_entry.id   AF-A0A8T9B789-F1
#
_cell.length_a   1.000
_cell.length_b   1.000
_cell.length_c   1.000
_cell.angle_alpha   90.00
_cell.angle_beta   90.00
_cell.angle_gamma   90.00
#
_symmetry.space_group_name_H-M   'P 1'
#
loop_
_entity.id
_entity.type
_entity.pdbx_description
1 polymer ?
#
loop_
_entity_poly.entity_id
_entity_poly.type
_entity_poly.pdbx_seq_one_letter_code
_entity_poly.pdbx_strand_id
1 'polypeptide(L)'
;MSGELHSSTGITPPTGPRSYSSYKSPYGPKVSFQPHVMGFTLKSATRLGVTLGAFGGVAGVFALFFFSDIPKVRNDIMIKLPVIGDHFVKEIPASDNVRIWIVSFCIFISEGGLCMI
;
A
#
# COMPACT_ATOMS: atom_id res chain seq x y z
N MET A 1 50.91 -10.13 16.48
CA MET A 1 51.87 -10.67 15.50
C MET A 1 52.42 -9.51 14.68
N SER A 2 53.52 -8.94 15.17
CA SER A 2 54.21 -7.80 14.58
C SER A 2 54.89 -8.25 13.28
N GLY A 3 54.65 -7.52 12.18
CA GLY A 3 55.34 -7.76 10.91
C GLY A 3 56.74 -7.17 11.01
N GLU A 4 57.74 -8.04 11.02
CA GLU A 4 59.14 -7.67 11.18
C GLU A 4 59.62 -6.88 9.96
N LEU A 5 59.95 -5.61 10.18
CA LEU A 5 60.70 -4.78 9.25
C LEU A 5 62.15 -5.27 9.25
N HIS A 6 62.62 -5.80 8.12
CA HIS A 6 64.02 -6.19 7.96
C HIS A 6 64.87 -4.93 7.75
N SER A 7 65.41 -4.36 8.84
CA SER A 7 66.15 -3.08 8.86
C SER A 7 67.33 -3.05 7.87
N SER A 8 67.88 -4.21 7.52
CA SER A 8 69.01 -4.32 6.58
C SER A 8 68.64 -4.31 5.10
N THR A 9 67.37 -4.52 4.73
CA THR A 9 66.97 -4.65 3.32
C THR A 9 65.94 -3.61 2.87
N GLY A 10 65.34 -2.83 3.78
CA GLY A 10 64.42 -1.73 3.42
C GLY A 10 63.15 -2.16 2.66
N ILE A 11 62.98 -3.45 2.41
CA ILE A 11 61.88 -4.03 1.65
C ILE A 11 60.83 -4.54 2.64
N THR A 12 59.64 -3.95 2.61
CA THR A 12 58.45 -4.52 3.23
C THR A 12 57.74 -5.45 2.25
N PRO A 13 57.34 -6.67 2.65
CA PRO A 13 56.51 -7.51 1.78
C PRO A 13 55.14 -6.83 1.57
N PRO A 14 54.54 -6.94 0.37
CA PRO A 14 53.25 -6.34 0.07
C PRO A 14 52.20 -6.87 1.06
N THR A 15 51.86 -6.03 2.02
CA THR A 15 50.94 -6.35 3.10
C THR A 15 49.53 -6.10 2.56
N GLY A 16 48.75 -7.17 2.38
CA GLY A 16 47.32 -7.06 2.09
C GLY A 16 46.61 -6.19 3.14
N PRO A 17 45.45 -5.59 2.80
CA PRO A 17 44.79 -4.63 3.68
C PRO A 17 44.55 -5.24 5.07
N ARG A 18 45.25 -4.72 6.07
CA ARG A 18 45.08 -5.11 7.47
C ARG A 18 43.83 -4.40 7.98
N SER A 19 42.83 -5.16 8.44
CA SER A 19 41.70 -4.59 9.16
C SER A 19 42.12 -4.26 10.60
N TYR A 20 42.57 -3.03 10.84
CA TYR A 20 42.81 -2.51 12.19
C TYR A 20 41.62 -1.65 12.64
N SER A 21 41.09 -1.94 13.83
CA SER A 21 40.08 -1.07 14.44
C SER A 21 40.74 0.22 14.89
N SER A 22 40.41 1.35 14.26
CA SER A 22 40.93 2.66 14.70
C SER A 22 40.34 3.03 16.06
N TYR A 23 41.19 3.34 17.03
CA TYR A 23 40.82 3.83 18.37
C TYR A 23 39.78 4.96 18.26
N LYS A 24 38.66 4.81 18.98
CA LYS A 24 37.60 5.82 19.06
C LYS A 24 37.74 6.52 20.40
N SER A 25 38.00 7.83 20.37
CA SER A 25 38.17 8.60 21.59
C SER A 25 36.84 8.72 22.36
N PRO A 26 36.86 8.71 23.70
CA PRO A 26 35.66 8.84 24.52
C PRO A 26 35.04 10.24 24.49
N TYR A 27 35.80 11.26 24.08
CA TYR A 27 35.38 12.66 24.06
C TYR A 27 34.85 13.13 22.69
N GLY A 28 34.87 12.26 21.67
CA GLY A 28 34.41 12.61 20.32
C GLY A 28 32.90 12.39 20.12
N PRO A 29 32.27 13.06 19.13
CA PRO A 29 30.91 12.74 18.70
C PRO A 29 30.80 11.26 18.29
N LYS A 30 29.89 10.52 18.95
CA LYS A 30 29.61 9.12 18.63
C LYS A 30 28.74 9.06 17.37
N VAL A 31 29.37 8.99 16.20
CA VAL A 31 28.66 8.81 14.94
C VAL A 31 28.41 7.33 14.70
N SER A 32 27.14 6.93 14.66
CA SER A 32 26.71 5.62 14.18
C SER A 32 26.24 5.73 12.73
N PHE A 33 26.66 4.78 11.88
CA PHE A 33 26.22 4.74 10.50
C PHE A 33 24.74 4.38 10.45
N GLN A 34 23.89 5.31 9.99
CA GLN A 34 22.50 5.02 9.71
C GLN A 34 22.42 4.34 8.33
N PRO A 35 21.98 3.06 8.26
CA PRO A 35 21.77 2.42 6.98
C PRO A 35 20.67 3.18 6.24
N HIS A 36 20.97 3.61 5.02
CA HIS A 36 20.06 4.30 4.15
C HIS A 36 20.05 3.56 2.81
N VAL A 37 18.86 3.39 2.25
CA VAL A 37 18.68 2.77 0.93
C VAL A 37 18.11 3.84 0.03
N MET A 38 18.85 4.20 -1.02
CA MET A 38 18.44 5.22 -2.00
C MET A 38 18.05 6.57 -1.37
N GLY A 39 18.68 6.96 -0.25
CA GLY A 39 18.39 8.20 0.47
C GLY A 39 17.22 8.14 1.45
N PHE A 40 16.48 7.03 1.49
CA PHE A 40 15.47 6.79 2.53
C PHE A 40 16.10 6.24 3.79
N THR A 41 16.02 7.02 4.87
CA THR A 41 16.32 6.55 6.22
C THR A 41 15.06 5.96 6.84
N LEU A 42 15.21 4.96 7.72
CA LEU A 42 14.07 4.38 8.45
C LEU A 42 13.27 5.44 9.22
N LYS A 43 13.95 6.45 9.76
CA LYS A 43 13.33 7.56 10.50
C LYS A 43 12.49 8.46 9.58
N SER A 44 12.94 8.70 8.34
CA SER A 44 12.17 9.47 7.36
C SER A 44 11.00 8.67 6.82
N ALA A 45 11.21 7.38 6.51
CA ALA A 45 10.17 6.50 5.98
C ALA A 45 9.01 6.31 6.95
N THR A 46 9.29 6.14 8.24
CA THR A 46 8.25 6.01 9.29
C THR A 46 7.41 7.28 9.43
N ARG A 47 8.04 8.46 9.43
CA ARG A 47 7.31 9.74 9.49
C ARG A 47 6.39 9.92 8.28
N LEU A 48 6.88 9.63 7.08
CA LEU A 48 6.08 9.69 5.86
C LEU A 48 4.99 8.61 5.84
N GLY A 49 5.27 7.41 6.34
CA GLY A 49 4.31 6.32 6.42
C GLY A 49 3.13 6.65 7.33
N VAL A 50 3.39 7.29 8.49
CA VAL A 50 2.32 7.72 9.41
C VAL A 50 1.43 8.78 8.76
N THR A 51 2.01 9.79 8.12
CA THR A 51 1.22 10.84 7.46
C THR A 51 0.43 10.29 6.28
N LEU A 52 1.04 9.47 5.41
CA LEU A 52 0.35 8.77 4.32
C LEU A 52 -0.75 7.84 4.83
N GLY A 53 -0.52 7.15 5.96
CA GLY A 53 -1.53 6.31 6.59
C GLY A 53 -2.75 7.13 7.04
N ALA A 54 -2.52 8.30 7.64
CA ALA A 54 -3.61 9.19 8.07
C ALA A 54 -4.42 9.72 6.87
N PHE A 55 -3.75 10.23 5.84
CA PHE A 55 -4.43 10.70 4.62
C PHE A 55 -5.11 9.57 3.86
N GLY A 56 -4.46 8.40 3.76
CA GLY A 56 -5.01 7.20 3.12
C GLY A 56 -6.25 6.66 3.83
N GLY A 57 -6.27 6.71 5.16
CA GLY A 57 -7.43 6.33 5.96
C GLY A 57 -8.64 7.21 5.68
N VAL A 58 -8.47 8.54 5.76
CA VAL A 58 -9.55 9.50 5.50
C VAL A 58 -10.01 9.43 4.04
N ALA A 59 -9.07 9.38 3.10
CA ALA A 59 -9.38 9.24 1.67
C ALA A 59 -10.10 7.92 1.36
N GLY A 60 -9.73 6.83 2.03
CA GLY A 60 -10.39 5.53 1.87
C GLY A 60 -11.84 5.55 2.35
N VAL A 61 -12.11 6.14 3.52
CA VAL A 61 -13.49 6.32 4.03
C VAL A 61 -14.30 7.22 3.09
N PHE A 62 -13.71 8.32 2.63
CA PHE A 62 -14.34 9.21 1.67
C PHE A 62 -14.68 8.50 0.35
N ALA A 63 -13.74 7.72 -0.20
CA ALA A 63 -13.95 6.97 -1.43
C ALA A 63 -15.07 5.91 -1.26
N LEU A 64 -15.08 5.17 -0.15
CA LEU A 64 -16.13 4.20 0.16
C LEU A 64 -17.51 4.87 0.27
N PHE A 65 -17.59 6.08 0.83
CA PHE A 65 -18.84 6.85 0.90
C PHE A 65 -19.33 7.30 -0.49
N PHE A 66 -18.44 7.81 -1.33
CA PHE A 66 -18.78 8.23 -2.70
C PHE A 66 -19.16 7.07 -3.62
N PHE A 67 -18.53 5.90 -3.44
CA PHE A 67 -18.85 4.71 -4.22
C PHE A 67 -20.06 3.92 -3.69
N SER A 68 -20.80 4.46 -2.73
CA SER A 68 -22.02 3.85 -2.20
C SER A 68 -23.14 3.66 -3.25
N ASP A 69 -23.09 4.40 -4.36
CA ASP A 69 -24.03 4.26 -5.48
C ASP A 69 -23.66 3.14 -6.47
N ILE A 70 -22.43 2.64 -6.41
CA ILE A 70 -22.02 1.51 -7.25
C ILE A 70 -22.53 0.21 -6.60
N PRO A 71 -23.38 -0.58 -7.29
CA PRO A 71 -24.04 -1.74 -6.69
C PRO A 71 -23.06 -2.81 -6.19
N LYS A 72 -21.83 -2.85 -6.73
CA LYS A 72 -20.77 -3.77 -6.28
C LYS A 72 -20.21 -3.39 -4.91
N VAL A 73 -19.91 -2.11 -4.67
CA VAL A 73 -19.33 -1.64 -3.39
C VAL A 73 -20.37 -1.68 -2.27
N ARG A 74 -21.62 -1.30 -2.59
CA ARG A 74 -22.74 -1.33 -1.64
C ARG A 74 -22.98 -2.72 -1.07
N ASN A 75 -23.20 -3.70 -1.95
CA ASN A 75 -23.58 -5.06 -1.54
C ASN A 75 -22.40 -5.82 -0.91
N ASP A 76 -21.17 -5.51 -1.33
CA ASP A 76 -20.02 -6.25 -0.85
C ASP A 76 -19.45 -5.70 0.47
N ILE A 77 -19.40 -4.37 0.62
CA ILE A 77 -18.70 -3.73 1.75
C ILE A 77 -19.68 -3.03 2.69
N MET A 78 -20.61 -2.22 2.17
CA MET A 78 -21.40 -1.33 3.01
C MET A 78 -22.52 -2.05 3.79
N ILE A 79 -23.21 -3.00 3.16
CA ILE A 79 -24.27 -3.79 3.82
C ILE A 79 -23.69 -4.68 4.93
N LYS A 80 -22.43 -5.10 4.81
CA LYS A 80 -21.77 -5.97 5.80
C LYS A 80 -21.31 -5.21 7.07
N LEU A 81 -21.45 -3.88 7.12
CA LEU A 81 -21.11 -3.10 8.31
C LEU A 81 -22.26 -3.16 9.34
N PRO A 82 -22.02 -3.68 10.57
CA PRO A 82 -23.09 -3.98 11.53
C PRO A 82 -23.81 -2.74 12.10
N VAL A 83 -23.28 -1.53 11.90
CA VAL A 83 -23.87 -0.28 12.42
C VAL A 83 -24.64 0.49 11.35
N ILE A 84 -24.27 0.33 10.07
CA ILE A 84 -24.67 1.23 8.99
C ILE A 84 -25.27 0.47 7.79
N GLY A 85 -25.13 -0.86 7.75
CA GLY A 85 -25.51 -1.69 6.62
C GLY A 85 -26.99 -1.63 6.25
N ASP A 86 -27.86 -1.54 7.25
CA ASP A 86 -29.32 -1.53 7.06
C ASP A 86 -29.80 -0.29 6.30
N HIS A 87 -29.10 0.84 6.41
CA HIS A 87 -29.44 2.07 5.68
C HIS A 87 -29.12 2.01 4.19
N PHE A 88 -28.25 1.08 3.78
CA PHE A 88 -27.83 0.95 2.38
C PHE A 88 -28.57 -0.18 1.65
N VAL A 89 -29.46 -0.91 2.32
CA VAL A 89 -30.33 -1.91 1.71
C VAL A 89 -31.43 -1.18 0.91
N LYS A 90 -31.36 -1.24 -0.42
CA LYS A 90 -32.49 -0.81 -1.27
C LYS A 90 -33.45 -1.98 -1.44
N GLU A 91 -34.48 -1.99 -0.61
CA GLU A 91 -35.63 -2.86 -0.80
C GLU A 91 -36.50 -2.30 -1.92
N ILE A 92 -36.48 -2.97 -3.07
CA ILE A 92 -37.38 -2.65 -4.18
C ILE A 92 -38.69 -3.39 -3.88
N PRO A 93 -39.82 -2.70 -3.64
CA PRO A 93 -41.07 -3.40 -3.41
C PRO A 93 -41.44 -4.21 -4.64
N ALA A 94 -42.01 -5.40 -4.43
CA ALA A 94 -42.33 -6.37 -5.49
C ALA A 94 -43.39 -5.92 -6.53
N SER A 95 -43.80 -4.65 -6.48
CA SER A 95 -44.66 -3.98 -7.46
C SER A 95 -43.86 -3.10 -8.45
N ASP A 96 -42.62 -2.70 -8.17
CA ASP A 96 -41.81 -1.80 -9.03
C ASP A 96 -40.81 -2.54 -9.94
N ASN A 97 -40.58 -3.81 -9.66
CA ASN A 97 -39.82 -4.77 -10.47
C ASN A 97 -40.63 -5.32 -11.67
N VAL A 98 -41.95 -5.04 -11.74
CA VAL A 98 -42.82 -5.48 -12.85
C VAL A 98 -42.48 -4.81 -14.19
N ARG A 99 -41.76 -3.68 -14.18
CA ARG A 99 -41.36 -2.99 -15.42
C ARG A 99 -40.10 -3.57 -16.05
N ILE A 100 -39.27 -4.32 -15.34
CA ILE A 100 -38.02 -4.82 -15.95
C ILE A 100 -38.29 -6.00 -16.91
N TRP A 101 -39.36 -6.77 -16.68
CA TRP A 101 -39.81 -7.81 -17.63
C TRP A 101 -40.68 -7.24 -18.74
N ILE A 102 -41.49 -6.21 -18.48
CA ILE A 102 -42.36 -5.58 -19.50
C ILE A 102 -41.58 -4.65 -20.44
N VAL A 103 -40.59 -3.89 -19.94
CA VAL A 103 -39.79 -2.99 -20.79
C VAL A 103 -38.76 -3.76 -21.59
N SER A 104 -38.21 -4.87 -21.05
CA SER A 104 -37.37 -5.80 -21.81
C SER A 104 -38.17 -6.54 -22.89
N PHE A 105 -39.39 -7.01 -22.59
CA PHE A 105 -40.25 -7.67 -23.56
C PHE A 105 -40.84 -6.71 -24.61
N CYS A 106 -41.13 -5.46 -24.26
CA CYS A 106 -41.68 -4.46 -25.19
C CYS A 106 -40.60 -3.84 -26.11
N ILE A 107 -39.36 -3.67 -25.63
CA ILE A 107 -38.22 -3.28 -26.49
C ILE A 107 -37.91 -4.38 -27.53
N PHE A 108 -38.05 -5.66 -27.15
CA PHE A 108 -37.81 -6.78 -28.07
C PHE A 108 -38.92 -6.98 -29.13
N ILE A 109 -40.14 -6.46 -28.91
CA ILE A 109 -41.23 -6.52 -29.89
C ILE A 109 -41.16 -5.36 -30.91
N SER A 110 -40.47 -4.26 -30.58
CA SER A 110 -40.35 -3.09 -31.47
C SER A 110 -39.24 -3.21 -32.53
N GLU A 111 -38.26 -4.09 -32.36
CA GLU A 111 -37.26 -4.45 -33.38
C GLU A 111 -37.51 -5.89 -33.83
N GLY A 112 -38.22 -6.06 -34.94
CA GLY A 112 -38.84 -7.32 -35.32
C GLY A 112 -37.91 -8.55 -35.47
N GLY A 113 -38.53 -9.72 -35.23
CA GLY A 113 -38.04 -11.06 -35.61
C GLY A 113 -37.17 -11.70 -34.53
N LEU A 114 -37.41 -12.91 -34.03
CA LEU A 114 -38.02 -14.09 -34.61
C LEU A 114 -38.55 -14.96 -33.45
N CYS A 115 -39.71 -15.58 -33.64
CA CYS A 115 -40.19 -16.67 -32.81
C CYS A 115 -39.27 -17.89 -33.02
N MET A 116 -38.59 -18.36 -31.96
CA MET A 116 -38.14 -19.75 -31.87
C MET A 116 -37.78 -20.13 -30.44
N ILE A 117 -38.67 -20.94 -29.85
CA ILE A 117 -38.53 -21.92 -28.75
C ILE A 117 -38.03 -21.39 -27.41
#